data_AF-A0A4Q4DQN8-F1
#
_entry.id   AF-A0A4Q4DQN8-F1
#
_cell.length_a   1.000
_cell.length_b   1.000
_cell.length_c   1.000
_cell.angle_alpha   90.00
_cell.angle_beta   90.00
_cell.angle_gamma   90.00
#
_symmetry.space_group_name_H-M   'P 1'
#
loop_
_entity.id
_entity.type
_entity.pdbx_description
1 polymer ?
#
loop_
_entity_poly.entity_id
_entity_poly.type
_entity_poly.pdbx_seq_one_letter_code
_entity_poly.pdbx_strand_id
1 'polypeptide(L)'
;MEGEWQAYVEKGRRLVKQIGDAKFELGDTLVEMLDSSERQGDVERIVEVYAEQIGARPSTLLNYRYVSRAWPPSMRRSDVSWSVHARLAAEPDRFHMIREEPQDPTDPDETVPWTQDEALRARQLMPVHPKTPDERIDKAKHILRDTDEAAAAIAQLAERTEVIEAVVENPRFRNAVREANRQRGKKLEERAGEARALAGLSEPPSRATSQEGPLARQAPAVDYRDTPSAVLKILGLATSFCVSMQNAVVLLQTENCDETAIEAVTDSMRKVRAICDWCDHVATTGKTDMDAALAEMLRDEAGGEG
;
A
#
# COMPACT_ATOMS: atom_id res chain seq x y z
N MET A 1 -5.55 -1.22 -45.86
CA MET A 1 -5.03 -0.90 -44.52
C MET A 1 -4.07 -1.98 -44.01
N GLU A 2 -4.47 -3.26 -43.90
CA GLU A 2 -3.57 -4.31 -43.37
C GLU A 2 -2.25 -4.46 -44.16
N GLY A 3 -2.31 -4.50 -45.50
CA GLY A 3 -1.10 -4.61 -46.34
C GLY A 3 -0.15 -3.40 -46.26
N GLU A 4 -0.69 -2.19 -46.06
CA GLU A 4 0.12 -0.98 -45.91
C GLU A 4 0.77 -0.91 -44.53
N TRP A 5 0.04 -1.31 -43.48
CA TRP A 5 0.58 -1.42 -42.13
C TRP A 5 1.77 -2.37 -42.08
N GLN A 6 1.62 -3.58 -42.64
CA GLN A 6 2.70 -4.57 -42.68
C GLN A 6 3.92 -4.04 -43.45
N ALA A 7 3.73 -3.30 -44.54
CA ALA A 7 4.83 -2.66 -45.27
C ALA A 7 5.57 -1.61 -44.43
N TYR A 8 4.86 -0.81 -43.63
CA TYR A 8 5.48 0.14 -42.69
C TYR A 8 6.25 -0.56 -41.57
N VAL A 9 5.69 -1.64 -41.00
CA VAL A 9 6.36 -2.43 -39.96
C VAL A 9 7.66 -3.03 -40.51
N GLU A 10 7.61 -3.62 -41.70
CA GLU A 10 8.80 -4.23 -42.34
C GLU A 10 9.88 -3.19 -42.65
N LYS A 11 9.48 -2.02 -43.18
CA LYS A 11 10.40 -0.89 -43.38
C LYS A 11 11.02 -0.44 -42.05
N GLY A 12 10.21 -0.31 -41.00
CA GLY A 12 10.66 0.07 -39.67
C GLY A 12 11.68 -0.91 -39.10
N ARG A 13 11.40 -2.22 -39.17
CA ARG A 13 12.31 -3.29 -38.72
C ARG A 13 13.66 -3.21 -39.42
N ARG A 14 13.66 -3.00 -40.74
CA ARG A 14 14.91 -2.85 -41.52
C ARG A 14 15.73 -1.65 -41.09
N LEU A 15 15.10 -0.50 -40.89
CA LEU A 15 15.79 0.71 -40.43
C LEU A 15 16.34 0.54 -39.00
N VAL A 16 15.57 -0.07 -38.10
CA VAL A 16 16.03 -0.37 -36.74
C VAL A 16 17.23 -1.32 -36.77
N LYS A 17 17.23 -2.32 -37.66
CA LYS A 17 18.37 -3.21 -37.86
C LYS A 17 19.60 -2.45 -38.33
N GLN A 18 19.49 -1.64 -39.38
CA GLN A 18 20.61 -0.81 -39.88
C GLN A 18 21.20 0.09 -38.79
N ILE A 19 20.34 0.72 -37.99
CA ILE A 19 20.78 1.53 -36.84
C ILE A 19 21.48 0.65 -35.80
N GLY A 20 20.96 -0.55 -35.52
CA GLY A 20 21.57 -1.50 -34.60
C GLY A 20 22.95 -1.97 -35.05
N ASP A 21 23.09 -2.30 -36.34
CA ASP A 21 24.35 -2.73 -36.95
C ASP A 21 25.40 -1.61 -36.86
N ALA A 22 25.03 -0.37 -37.22
CA ALA A 22 25.92 0.79 -37.08
C ALA A 22 26.39 1.03 -35.63
N LYS A 23 25.51 0.82 -34.64
CA LYS A 23 25.89 0.92 -33.22
C LYS A 23 26.89 -0.15 -32.82
N PHE A 24 26.70 -1.38 -33.28
CA PHE A 24 27.65 -2.46 -33.06
C PHE A 24 28.99 -2.18 -33.73
N GLU A 25 29.00 -1.74 -34.99
CA GLU A 25 30.23 -1.40 -35.72
C GLU A 25 31.03 -0.29 -35.03
N LEU A 26 30.38 0.79 -34.61
CA LEU A 26 31.02 1.86 -33.84
C LEU A 26 31.57 1.36 -32.50
N GLY A 27 30.83 0.49 -31.80
CA GLY A 27 31.28 -0.11 -30.56
C GLY A 27 32.46 -1.06 -30.75
N ASP A 28 32.45 -1.87 -31.81
CA ASP A 28 33.51 -2.82 -32.17
C ASP A 28 34.80 -2.10 -32.54
N THR A 29 34.67 -1.03 -33.33
CA THR A 29 35.80 -0.14 -33.67
C THR A 29 36.47 0.38 -32.40
N LEU A 30 35.68 0.79 -31.40
CA LEU A 30 36.23 1.26 -30.12
C LEU A 30 36.81 0.14 -29.26
N VAL A 31 36.29 -1.08 -29.33
CA VAL A 31 36.93 -2.25 -28.69
C VAL A 31 38.29 -2.48 -29.33
N GLU A 32 38.37 -2.53 -30.66
CA GLU A 32 39.62 -2.72 -31.40
C GLU A 32 40.65 -1.61 -31.11
N MET A 33 40.24 -0.34 -31.15
CA MET A 33 41.12 0.80 -30.88
C MET A 33 41.76 0.75 -29.49
N LEU A 34 41.01 0.28 -28.49
CA LEU A 34 41.38 0.36 -27.06
C LEU A 34 41.95 -0.94 -26.49
N ASP A 35 41.72 -2.08 -27.14
CA ASP A 35 42.33 -3.36 -26.75
C ASP A 35 43.81 -3.44 -27.18
N SER A 36 44.29 -2.50 -27.99
CA SER A 36 45.73 -2.31 -28.23
C SER A 36 46.47 -1.90 -26.95
N SER A 37 47.44 -2.71 -26.52
CA SER A 37 48.15 -2.58 -25.24
C SER A 37 48.89 -1.25 -25.04
N GLU A 38 49.22 -0.54 -26.10
CA GLU A 38 49.88 0.77 -26.06
C GLU A 38 48.95 1.92 -25.65
N ARG A 39 47.63 1.70 -25.59
CA ARG A 39 46.61 2.76 -25.43
C ARG A 39 45.73 2.62 -24.19
N GLN A 40 46.00 1.65 -23.33
CA GLN A 40 45.16 1.34 -22.16
C GLN A 40 45.10 2.45 -21.10
N GLY A 41 46.06 3.40 -21.09
CA GLY A 41 46.08 4.53 -20.14
C GLY A 41 45.26 5.76 -20.57
N ASP A 42 44.90 5.87 -21.84
CA ASP A 42 44.36 7.11 -22.46
C ASP A 42 42.90 6.93 -22.96
N VAL A 43 42.16 5.96 -22.40
CA VAL A 43 40.83 5.54 -22.89
C VAL A 43 39.87 6.72 -23.06
N GLU A 44 39.76 7.58 -22.04
CA GLU A 44 38.85 8.73 -22.06
C GLU A 44 39.21 9.72 -23.16
N ARG A 45 40.49 10.10 -23.25
CA ARG A 45 41.01 11.01 -24.28
C ARG A 45 40.81 10.47 -25.69
N ILE A 46 41.04 9.17 -25.91
CA ILE A 46 40.85 8.53 -27.22
C ILE A 46 39.38 8.59 -27.63
N VAL A 47 38.47 8.28 -26.69
CA VAL A 47 37.03 8.32 -26.96
C VAL A 47 36.55 9.74 -27.22
N GLU A 48 37.04 10.73 -26.47
CA GLU A 48 36.70 12.15 -26.68
C GLU A 48 37.11 12.63 -28.07
N VAL A 49 38.37 12.42 -28.45
CA VAL A 49 38.89 12.84 -29.76
C VAL A 49 38.17 12.12 -30.89
N TYR A 50 37.93 10.81 -30.76
CA TYR A 50 37.20 10.05 -31.77
C TYR A 50 35.74 10.52 -31.88
N ALA A 51 35.06 10.75 -30.75
CA ALA A 51 33.69 11.24 -30.72
C ALA A 51 33.55 12.61 -31.39
N GLU A 52 34.47 13.54 -31.11
CA GLU A 52 34.50 14.86 -31.74
C GLU A 52 34.64 14.76 -33.26
N GLN A 53 35.56 13.92 -33.76
CA GLN A 53 35.81 13.76 -35.19
C GLN A 53 34.63 13.18 -35.98
N ILE A 54 33.83 12.31 -35.36
CA ILE A 54 32.68 11.68 -36.03
C ILE A 54 31.34 12.37 -35.68
N GLY A 55 31.35 13.42 -34.87
CA GLY A 55 30.15 14.15 -34.44
C GLY A 55 29.24 13.38 -33.48
N ALA A 56 29.81 12.48 -32.66
CA ALA A 56 29.09 11.70 -31.66
C ALA A 56 29.32 12.24 -30.24
N ARG A 57 28.50 11.81 -29.28
CA ARG A 57 28.72 12.08 -27.85
C ARG A 57 29.65 11.01 -27.26
N PRO A 58 30.71 11.36 -26.50
CA PRO A 58 31.59 10.36 -25.86
C PRO A 58 30.83 9.31 -25.04
N SER A 59 29.85 9.73 -24.25
CA SER A 59 29.01 8.83 -23.43
C SER A 59 28.20 7.83 -24.25
N THR A 60 27.75 8.22 -25.45
CA THR A 60 27.03 7.33 -26.37
C THR A 60 27.97 6.26 -26.93
N LEU A 61 29.18 6.67 -27.31
CA LEU A 61 30.22 5.75 -27.80
C LEU A 61 30.71 4.78 -26.72
N LEU A 62 30.86 5.24 -25.47
CA LEU A 62 31.17 4.36 -24.34
C LEU A 62 30.09 3.30 -24.13
N ASN A 63 28.81 3.67 -24.28
CA ASN A 63 27.71 2.72 -24.21
C ASN A 63 27.76 1.70 -25.38
N TYR A 64 28.03 2.15 -26.61
CA TYR A 64 28.18 1.25 -27.75
C TYR A 64 29.33 0.26 -27.53
N ARG A 65 30.49 0.75 -27.10
CA ARG A 65 31.64 -0.08 -26.74
C ARG A 65 31.30 -1.08 -25.65
N TYR A 66 30.62 -0.66 -24.58
CA TYR A 66 30.21 -1.54 -23.49
C TYR A 66 29.36 -2.72 -23.99
N VAL A 67 28.34 -2.43 -24.82
CA VAL A 67 27.47 -3.45 -25.38
C VAL A 67 28.22 -4.35 -26.36
N SER A 68 29.02 -3.78 -27.26
CA SER A 68 29.85 -4.54 -28.21
C SER A 68 30.84 -5.48 -27.51
N ARG A 69 31.47 -5.03 -26.41
CA ARG A 69 32.37 -5.86 -25.60
C ARG A 69 31.61 -6.99 -24.88
N ALA A 70 30.39 -6.73 -24.41
CA ALA A 70 29.55 -7.75 -23.79
C ALA A 70 29.03 -8.79 -24.80
N TRP A 71 28.92 -8.40 -26.07
CA TRP A 71 28.37 -9.18 -27.17
C TRP A 71 29.35 -9.28 -28.35
N PRO A 72 30.31 -10.22 -28.32
CA PRO A 72 31.16 -10.49 -29.48
C PRO A 72 30.33 -10.80 -30.74
N PRO A 73 30.81 -10.48 -31.95
CA PRO A 73 30.04 -10.66 -33.19
C PRO A 73 29.43 -12.05 -33.38
N SER A 74 30.15 -13.10 -32.98
CA SER A 74 29.69 -14.51 -33.07
C SER A 74 28.58 -14.88 -32.09
N MET A 75 28.34 -14.06 -31.06
CA MET A 75 27.35 -14.31 -30.01
C MET A 75 26.11 -13.42 -30.16
N ARG A 76 26.06 -12.55 -31.18
CA ARG A 76 24.93 -11.67 -31.46
C ARG A 76 23.83 -12.41 -32.20
N ARG A 77 22.58 -12.09 -31.89
CA ARG A 77 21.42 -12.54 -32.65
C ARG A 77 20.99 -11.47 -33.65
N SER A 78 21.08 -11.77 -34.94
CA SER A 78 20.82 -10.79 -36.02
C SER A 78 19.36 -10.37 -36.16
N ASP A 79 18.45 -11.16 -35.60
CA ASP A 79 17.02 -10.96 -35.54
C ASP A 79 16.58 -10.19 -34.27
N VAL A 80 17.49 -10.00 -33.31
CA VAL A 80 17.24 -9.30 -32.06
C VAL A 80 17.85 -7.90 -32.11
N SER A 81 17.08 -6.88 -31.74
CA SER A 81 17.55 -5.49 -31.80
C SER A 81 18.75 -5.21 -30.89
N TRP A 82 19.59 -4.24 -31.27
CA TRP A 82 20.70 -3.77 -30.43
C TRP A 82 20.23 -3.33 -29.02
N SER A 83 19.04 -2.73 -28.90
CA SER A 83 18.50 -2.28 -27.61
C SER A 83 18.25 -3.44 -26.64
N VAL A 84 17.84 -4.61 -27.14
CA VAL A 84 17.68 -5.82 -26.32
C VAL A 84 19.04 -6.32 -25.83
N HIS A 85 20.02 -6.41 -26.74
CA HIS A 85 21.41 -6.73 -26.37
C HIS A 85 21.94 -5.76 -25.30
N ALA A 86 21.67 -4.46 -25.44
CA ALA A 86 22.08 -3.46 -24.47
C ALA A 86 21.44 -3.66 -23.09
N ARG A 87 20.16 -4.04 -23.02
CA ARG A 87 19.50 -4.34 -21.74
C ARG A 87 20.08 -5.58 -21.06
N LEU A 88 20.45 -6.59 -21.84
CA LEU A 88 20.99 -7.85 -21.34
C LEU A 88 22.52 -7.82 -21.12
N ALA A 89 23.22 -6.77 -21.57
CA ALA A 89 24.69 -6.72 -21.57
C ALA A 89 25.33 -6.90 -20.19
N ALA A 90 24.65 -6.47 -19.11
CA ALA A 90 25.13 -6.63 -17.74
C ALA A 90 24.96 -8.05 -17.18
N GLU A 91 24.09 -8.87 -17.77
CA GLU A 91 23.74 -10.17 -17.22
C GLU A 91 24.87 -11.19 -17.49
N PRO A 92 25.38 -11.90 -16.48
CA PRO A 92 26.44 -12.91 -16.68
C PRO A 92 26.05 -14.00 -17.67
N ASP A 93 24.79 -14.43 -17.66
CA ASP A 93 24.25 -15.51 -18.50
C ASP A 93 23.59 -15.01 -19.80
N ARG A 94 23.89 -13.78 -20.20
CA ARG A 94 23.30 -13.11 -21.37
C ARG A 94 23.29 -13.97 -22.64
N PHE A 95 24.34 -14.75 -22.89
CA PHE A 95 24.45 -15.59 -24.08
C PHE A 95 23.44 -16.73 -24.13
N HIS A 96 23.09 -17.30 -22.97
CA HIS A 96 22.03 -18.30 -22.88
C HIS A 96 20.67 -17.59 -22.97
N MET A 97 20.48 -16.55 -22.15
CA MET A 97 19.21 -15.81 -22.07
C MET A 97 18.69 -15.39 -23.43
N ILE A 98 19.54 -14.79 -24.28
CA ILE A 98 19.07 -14.25 -25.57
C ILE A 98 18.74 -15.34 -26.59
N ARG A 99 19.17 -16.59 -26.41
CA ARG A 99 18.94 -17.67 -27.39
C ARG A 99 17.52 -18.23 -27.33
N GLU A 100 16.94 -18.22 -26.14
CA GLU A 100 15.57 -18.67 -25.94
C GLU A 100 14.61 -17.51 -26.24
N GLU A 101 13.53 -17.78 -26.96
CA GLU A 101 12.47 -16.77 -27.11
C GLU A 101 11.75 -16.61 -25.76
N PRO A 102 11.45 -15.38 -25.35
CA PRO A 102 10.67 -15.14 -24.15
C PRO A 102 9.25 -15.67 -24.32
N GLN A 103 8.68 -16.18 -23.22
CA GLN A 103 7.27 -16.59 -23.16
C GLN A 103 6.37 -15.36 -22.98
N ASP A 104 5.14 -15.39 -23.52
CA ASP A 104 4.18 -14.34 -23.19
C ASP A 104 3.79 -14.45 -21.70
N PRO A 105 3.86 -13.36 -20.94
CA PRO A 105 3.53 -13.39 -19.51
C PRO A 105 2.03 -13.64 -19.25
N THR A 106 1.18 -13.57 -20.27
CA THR A 106 -0.27 -13.80 -20.21
C THR A 106 -0.64 -15.20 -20.70
N ASP A 107 0.16 -15.77 -21.61
CA ASP A 107 0.00 -17.11 -22.18
C ASP A 107 1.35 -17.84 -22.17
N PRO A 108 1.63 -18.66 -21.14
CA PRO A 108 2.92 -19.34 -21.00
C PRO A 108 3.25 -20.34 -22.12
N ASP A 109 2.24 -20.78 -22.87
CA ASP A 109 2.41 -21.72 -23.99
C ASP A 109 2.79 -21.00 -25.29
N GLU A 110 2.68 -19.68 -25.34
CA GLU A 110 3.04 -18.84 -26.48
C GLU A 110 4.42 -18.18 -26.29
N THR A 111 5.23 -18.17 -27.36
CA THR A 111 6.49 -17.43 -27.40
C THR A 111 6.31 -16.13 -28.16
N VAL A 112 6.97 -15.07 -27.70
CA VAL A 112 6.90 -13.75 -28.30
C VAL A 112 8.28 -13.27 -28.74
N PRO A 113 8.38 -12.44 -29.79
CA PRO A 113 9.66 -11.89 -30.20
C PRO A 113 10.29 -11.03 -29.10
N TRP A 114 11.61 -11.05 -29.00
CA TRP A 114 12.37 -10.15 -28.13
C TRP A 114 11.99 -8.66 -28.32
N THR A 115 11.49 -8.06 -27.24
CA THR A 115 11.31 -6.60 -27.13
C THR A 115 12.15 -6.05 -25.96
N GLN A 116 12.23 -4.73 -25.84
CA GLN A 116 12.88 -4.13 -24.66
C GLN A 116 12.18 -4.51 -23.35
N ASP A 117 10.86 -4.71 -23.37
CA ASP A 117 10.10 -5.13 -22.19
C ASP A 117 10.35 -6.59 -21.87
N GLU A 118 10.46 -7.46 -22.88
CA GLU A 118 10.86 -8.86 -22.63
C GLU A 118 12.29 -8.96 -22.07
N ALA A 119 13.20 -8.09 -22.52
CA ALA A 119 14.53 -7.95 -21.94
C ALA A 119 14.50 -7.47 -20.49
N LEU A 120 13.53 -6.64 -20.10
CA LEU A 120 13.34 -6.23 -18.71
C LEU A 120 12.76 -7.38 -17.87
N ARG A 121 11.75 -8.09 -18.38
CA ARG A 121 11.15 -9.25 -17.70
C ARG A 121 12.15 -10.38 -17.47
N ALA A 122 12.97 -10.71 -18.47
CA ALA A 122 14.01 -11.72 -18.36
C ALA A 122 15.04 -11.39 -17.25
N ARG A 123 15.19 -10.10 -16.94
CA ARG A 123 16.05 -9.59 -15.84
C ARG A 123 15.31 -9.39 -14.53
N GLN A 124 14.03 -9.76 -14.47
CA GLN A 124 13.14 -9.50 -13.33
C GLN A 124 13.08 -8.00 -12.98
N LEU A 125 13.19 -7.15 -14.00
CA LEU A 125 13.04 -5.71 -13.90
C LEU A 125 11.67 -5.29 -14.41
N MET A 126 11.17 -4.18 -13.87
CA MET A 126 9.87 -3.63 -14.23
C MET A 126 9.82 -3.24 -15.71
N PRO A 127 8.89 -3.80 -16.50
CA PRO A 127 8.71 -3.42 -17.90
C PRO A 127 8.18 -1.99 -18.03
N VAL A 128 8.42 -1.36 -19.18
CA VAL A 128 7.84 -0.07 -19.53
C VAL A 128 6.34 -0.22 -19.77
N HIS A 129 5.94 -1.25 -20.52
CA HIS A 129 4.53 -1.57 -20.80
C HIS A 129 4.12 -2.84 -20.02
N PRO A 130 3.46 -2.69 -18.86
CA PRO A 130 2.99 -3.82 -18.07
C PRO A 130 1.84 -4.57 -18.76
N LYS A 131 1.94 -5.89 -18.85
CA LYS A 131 0.93 -6.79 -19.44
C LYS A 131 0.08 -7.46 -18.36
N THR A 132 0.69 -7.92 -17.26
CA THR A 132 -0.02 -8.66 -16.21
C THR A 132 -0.61 -7.73 -15.14
N PRO A 133 -1.63 -8.19 -14.38
CA PRO A 133 -2.12 -7.46 -13.21
C PRO A 133 -1.01 -7.10 -12.21
N ASP A 134 -0.10 -8.05 -11.95
CA ASP A 134 0.99 -7.85 -11.01
C ASP A 134 1.98 -6.79 -11.50
N GLU A 135 2.34 -6.81 -12.79
CA GLU A 135 3.20 -5.79 -13.40
C GLU A 135 2.55 -4.39 -13.32
N ARG A 136 1.23 -4.30 -13.51
CA ARG A 136 0.50 -3.02 -13.38
C ARG A 136 0.50 -2.53 -11.94
N ILE A 137 0.31 -3.43 -10.98
CA ILE A 137 0.36 -3.11 -9.55
C ILE A 137 1.76 -2.63 -9.17
N ASP A 138 2.82 -3.32 -9.60
CA ASP A 138 4.18 -2.91 -9.30
C ASP A 138 4.54 -1.59 -9.96
N LYS A 139 4.07 -1.34 -11.20
CA LYS A 139 4.19 -0.04 -11.85
C LYS A 139 3.50 1.06 -11.04
N ALA A 140 2.29 0.81 -10.53
CA ALA A 140 1.57 1.75 -9.68
C ALA A 140 2.35 2.05 -8.40
N LYS A 141 2.90 1.04 -7.72
CA LYS A 141 3.77 1.23 -6.53
C LYS A 141 5.01 2.07 -6.85
N HIS A 142 5.59 1.88 -8.04
CA HIS A 142 6.77 2.64 -8.44
C HIS A 142 6.45 4.11 -8.75
N ILE A 143 5.25 4.40 -9.25
CA ILE A 143 4.80 5.77 -9.49
C ILE A 143 4.43 6.44 -8.16
N LEU A 144 3.65 5.75 -7.33
CA LEU A 144 3.17 6.23 -6.02
C LEU A 144 4.20 6.00 -4.90
N ARG A 145 5.43 6.48 -5.11
CA ARG A 145 6.50 6.40 -4.10
C ARG A 145 6.35 7.44 -2.99
N ASP A 146 5.81 8.60 -3.34
CA ASP A 146 5.54 9.66 -2.38
C ASP A 146 4.35 9.27 -1.49
N THR A 147 4.48 9.48 -0.18
CA THR A 147 3.48 9.02 0.78
C THR A 147 2.20 9.83 0.69
N ASP A 148 2.28 11.13 0.41
CA ASP A 148 1.11 12.00 0.34
C ASP A 148 0.35 11.74 -0.97
N GLU A 149 1.06 11.57 -2.09
CA GLU A 149 0.45 11.16 -3.36
C GLU A 149 -0.19 9.76 -3.26
N ALA A 150 0.47 8.80 -2.63
CA ALA A 150 -0.07 7.47 -2.43
C ALA A 150 -1.33 7.49 -1.54
N ALA A 151 -1.31 8.27 -0.45
CA ALA A 151 -2.46 8.42 0.43
C ALA A 151 -3.65 9.08 -0.30
N ALA A 152 -3.40 10.12 -1.10
CA ALA A 152 -4.43 10.76 -1.92
C ALA A 152 -5.01 9.80 -2.96
N ALA A 153 -4.18 8.96 -3.59
CA ALA A 153 -4.63 7.94 -4.52
C ALA A 153 -5.51 6.89 -3.83
N ILE A 154 -5.16 6.46 -2.61
CA ILE A 154 -6.00 5.55 -1.82
C ILE A 154 -7.35 6.20 -1.51
N ALA A 155 -7.37 7.47 -1.09
CA ALA A 155 -8.60 8.19 -0.80
C ALA A 155 -9.52 8.28 -2.03
N GLN A 156 -8.99 8.61 -3.20
CA GLN A 156 -9.76 8.64 -4.45
C GLN A 156 -10.26 7.26 -4.87
N LEU A 157 -9.45 6.21 -4.67
CA LEU A 157 -9.89 4.83 -4.92
C LEU A 157 -10.97 4.38 -3.95
N ALA A 158 -10.98 4.91 -2.73
CA ALA A 158 -11.98 4.62 -1.71
C ALA A 158 -13.37 5.19 -2.05
N GLU A 159 -13.46 6.20 -2.93
CA GLU A 159 -14.73 6.72 -3.43
C GLU A 159 -15.50 5.71 -4.28
N ARG A 160 -14.83 4.65 -4.75
CA ARG A 160 -15.45 3.56 -5.51
C ARG A 160 -15.88 2.45 -4.54
N THR A 161 -17.18 2.32 -4.31
CA THR A 161 -17.75 1.37 -3.34
C THR A 161 -17.26 -0.05 -3.54
N GLU A 162 -17.19 -0.54 -4.78
CA GLU A 162 -16.77 -1.92 -5.06
C GLU A 162 -15.30 -2.16 -4.72
N VAL A 163 -14.46 -1.11 -4.78
CA VAL A 163 -13.06 -1.19 -4.37
C VAL A 163 -12.97 -1.35 -2.87
N ILE A 164 -13.73 -0.54 -2.11
CA ILE A 164 -13.74 -0.65 -0.64
C ILE A 164 -14.27 -2.02 -0.21
N GLU A 165 -15.38 -2.48 -0.76
CA GLU A 165 -15.95 -3.81 -0.49
C GLU A 165 -14.92 -4.92 -0.73
N ALA A 166 -14.25 -4.91 -1.88
CA ALA A 166 -13.21 -5.91 -2.18
C ALA A 166 -12.01 -5.82 -1.24
N VAL A 167 -11.62 -4.61 -0.83
CA VAL A 167 -10.44 -4.36 0.00
C VAL A 167 -10.69 -4.71 1.47
N VAL A 168 -11.90 -4.51 2.01
CA VAL A 168 -12.22 -4.91 3.39
C VAL A 168 -12.25 -6.42 3.59
N GLU A 169 -12.56 -7.20 2.54
CA GLU A 169 -12.43 -8.65 2.60
C GLU A 169 -10.97 -9.11 2.78
N ASN A 170 -10.01 -8.32 2.30
CA ASN A 170 -8.59 -8.63 2.39
C ASN A 170 -8.06 -8.55 3.85
N PRO A 171 -7.61 -9.68 4.46
CA PRO A 171 -7.13 -9.68 5.84
C PRO A 171 -5.90 -8.78 6.07
N ARG A 172 -5.02 -8.64 5.07
CA ARG A 172 -3.82 -7.79 5.18
C ARG A 172 -4.20 -6.33 5.29
N PHE A 173 -5.17 -5.87 4.51
CA PHE A 173 -5.68 -4.51 4.58
C PHE A 173 -6.34 -4.23 5.93
N ARG A 174 -7.24 -5.11 6.40
CA ARG A 174 -7.89 -4.96 7.71
C ARG A 174 -6.89 -4.84 8.85
N ASN A 175 -5.84 -5.67 8.85
CA ASN A 175 -4.79 -5.61 9.86
C ASN A 175 -3.99 -4.30 9.78
N ALA A 176 -3.69 -3.82 8.57
CA ALA A 176 -2.99 -2.54 8.37
C ALA A 176 -3.82 -1.36 8.91
N VAL A 177 -5.13 -1.32 8.63
CA VAL A 177 -6.04 -0.27 9.16
C VAL A 177 -6.14 -0.35 10.69
N ARG A 178 -6.28 -1.55 11.26
CA ARG A 178 -6.30 -1.74 12.72
C ARG A 178 -5.02 -1.24 13.38
N GLU A 179 -3.87 -1.54 12.78
CA GLU A 179 -2.58 -1.06 13.27
C GLU A 179 -2.47 0.47 13.17
N ALA A 180 -2.86 1.05 12.03
CA ALA A 180 -2.87 2.50 11.82
C ALA A 180 -3.77 3.22 12.84
N ASN A 181 -4.96 2.69 13.11
CA ASN A 181 -5.87 3.23 14.13
C ASN A 181 -5.28 3.13 15.55
N ARG A 182 -4.60 2.02 15.88
CA ARG A 182 -3.90 1.86 17.16
C ARG A 182 -2.78 2.90 17.32
N GLN A 183 -1.98 3.11 16.27
CA GLN A 183 -0.91 4.11 16.28
C GLN A 183 -1.45 5.53 16.36
N ARG A 184 -2.54 5.84 15.66
CA ARG A 184 -3.24 7.12 15.75
C ARG A 184 -3.72 7.39 17.18
N GLY A 185 -4.32 6.39 17.84
CA GLY A 185 -4.74 6.49 19.24
C GLY A 185 -3.58 6.86 20.17
N LYS A 186 -2.45 6.16 20.07
CA LYS A 186 -1.23 6.46 20.85
C LYS A 186 -0.75 7.90 20.63
N LYS A 187 -0.66 8.36 19.38
CA LYS A 187 -0.25 9.74 19.07
C LYS A 187 -1.20 10.79 19.65
N LEU A 188 -2.50 10.52 19.67
CA LEU A 188 -3.49 11.41 20.28
C LEU A 188 -3.33 11.46 21.81
N GLU A 189 -3.09 10.31 22.45
CA GLU A 189 -2.80 10.24 23.89
C GLU A 189 -1.51 11.00 24.25
N GLU A 190 -0.44 10.79 23.49
CA GLU A 190 0.83 11.52 23.64
C GLU A 190 0.61 13.02 23.51
N ARG A 191 -0.05 13.47 22.44
CA ARG A 191 -0.34 14.90 22.21
C ARG A 191 -1.24 15.51 23.29
N ALA A 192 -2.19 14.73 23.81
CA ALA A 192 -3.02 15.16 24.94
C ALA A 192 -2.20 15.26 26.24
N GLY A 193 -1.25 14.35 26.46
CA GLY A 193 -0.29 14.40 27.55
C GLY A 193 0.61 15.63 27.46
N GLU A 194 1.18 15.91 26.29
CA GLU A 194 2.00 17.10 26.02
C GLU A 194 1.21 18.39 26.25
N ALA A 195 -0.02 18.48 25.74
CA ALA A 195 -0.89 19.64 25.94
C ALA A 195 -1.22 19.86 27.44
N ARG A 196 -1.43 18.78 28.21
CA ARG A 196 -1.64 18.86 29.67
C ARG A 196 -0.38 19.32 30.39
N ALA A 197 0.78 18.78 30.04
CA ALA A 197 2.06 19.19 30.60
C ALA A 197 2.32 20.68 30.36
N LEU A 198 2.05 21.18 29.14
CA LEU A 198 2.15 22.60 28.81
C LEU A 198 1.14 23.46 29.60
N ALA A 199 -0.05 22.93 29.86
CA ALA A 199 -1.09 23.58 30.66
C ALA A 199 -0.85 23.48 32.18
N GLY A 200 0.24 22.84 32.63
CA GLY A 200 0.53 22.63 34.06
C GLY A 200 -0.49 21.74 34.76
N LEU A 201 -1.24 20.93 34.01
CA LEU A 201 -2.21 19.98 34.54
C LEU A 201 -1.48 18.67 34.88
N SER A 202 -1.67 18.17 36.11
CA SER A 202 -1.11 16.88 36.52
C SER A 202 -1.61 15.75 35.61
N GLU A 203 -0.75 14.75 35.41
CA GLU A 203 -1.08 13.53 34.69
C GLU A 203 -2.38 12.92 35.27
N PRO A 204 -3.33 12.44 34.44
CA PRO A 204 -4.48 11.72 34.97
C PRO A 204 -3.94 10.58 35.84
N PRO A 205 -4.52 10.33 37.03
CA PRO A 205 -4.06 9.23 37.86
C PRO A 205 -4.05 7.96 36.99
N SER A 206 -2.86 7.33 36.93
CA SER A 206 -2.70 6.03 36.28
C SER A 206 -3.83 5.13 36.77
N ARG A 207 -4.51 4.41 35.87
CA ARG A 207 -5.57 3.44 36.22
C ARG A 207 -5.14 2.42 37.28
N ALA A 208 -3.85 2.35 37.62
CA ALA A 208 -3.31 1.53 38.69
C ALA A 208 -3.30 2.16 40.10
N THR A 209 -3.55 3.46 40.28
CA THR A 209 -3.48 4.13 41.60
C THR A 209 -4.45 5.32 41.72
N SER A 210 -5.75 5.06 41.65
CA SER A 210 -6.74 6.06 42.10
C SER A 210 -6.94 5.96 43.60
N GLN A 211 -6.12 6.67 44.38
CA GLN A 211 -6.49 7.08 45.74
C GLN A 211 -7.45 8.27 45.64
N GLU A 212 -8.72 7.98 45.92
CA GLU A 212 -9.74 8.75 46.65
C GLU A 212 -9.74 10.30 46.54
N GLY A 213 -10.76 10.81 45.84
CA GLY A 213 -11.36 12.13 46.08
C GLY A 213 -12.78 12.00 46.66
N PRO A 214 -13.32 13.01 47.38
CA PRO A 214 -14.39 12.86 48.39
C PRO A 214 -15.82 12.61 47.87
N LEU A 215 -15.98 12.10 46.65
CA LEU A 215 -17.28 11.65 46.10
C LEU A 215 -17.25 10.21 45.59
N ALA A 216 -16.13 9.49 45.75
CA ALA A 216 -16.12 8.05 45.64
C ALA A 216 -16.82 7.46 46.88
N ARG A 217 -18.14 7.28 46.81
CA ARG A 217 -18.76 6.18 47.56
C ARG A 217 -17.99 4.93 47.10
N GLN A 218 -17.09 4.41 47.94
CA GLN A 218 -16.45 3.13 47.73
C GLN A 218 -17.55 2.14 47.35
N ALA A 219 -17.53 1.64 46.12
CA ALA A 219 -18.35 0.50 45.75
C ALA A 219 -18.02 -0.60 46.77
N PRO A 220 -19.03 -1.25 47.39
CA PRO A 220 -18.78 -2.29 48.37
C PRO A 220 -17.83 -3.33 47.77
N ALA A 221 -16.81 -3.75 48.51
CA ALA A 221 -15.88 -4.78 48.07
C ALA A 221 -16.66 -6.08 47.82
N VAL A 222 -16.97 -6.34 46.55
CA VAL A 222 -17.68 -7.54 46.11
C VAL A 222 -16.72 -8.72 46.26
N ASP A 223 -17.02 -9.65 47.19
CA ASP A 223 -16.28 -10.91 47.27
C ASP A 223 -16.68 -11.79 46.09
N TYR A 224 -15.81 -11.88 45.08
CA TYR A 224 -16.06 -12.62 43.85
C TYR A 224 -16.27 -14.13 44.06
N ARG A 225 -15.95 -14.68 45.24
CA ARG A 225 -16.18 -16.12 45.55
C ARG A 225 -17.59 -16.41 46.05
N ASP A 226 -18.21 -15.45 46.73
CA ASP A 226 -19.52 -15.62 47.39
C ASP A 226 -20.65 -14.81 46.72
N THR A 227 -20.31 -14.02 45.69
CA THR A 227 -21.28 -13.18 44.98
C THR A 227 -22.09 -13.98 43.95
N PRO A 228 -23.44 -13.88 43.94
CA PRO A 228 -24.27 -14.54 42.95
C PRO A 228 -23.88 -14.21 41.51
N SER A 229 -23.90 -15.22 40.63
CA SER A 229 -23.48 -15.09 39.22
C SER A 229 -24.25 -14.00 38.44
N ALA A 230 -25.51 -13.76 38.81
CA ALA A 230 -26.31 -12.68 38.24
C ALA A 230 -25.74 -11.28 38.55
N VAL A 231 -25.23 -11.07 39.77
CA VAL A 231 -24.60 -9.80 40.19
C VAL A 231 -23.28 -9.60 39.45
N LEU A 232 -22.46 -10.65 39.35
CA LEU A 232 -21.20 -10.60 38.58
C LEU A 232 -21.43 -10.31 37.09
N LYS A 233 -22.51 -10.86 36.51
CA LYS A 233 -22.88 -10.60 35.11
C LYS A 233 -23.27 -9.14 34.89
N ILE A 234 -24.07 -8.55 35.78
CA ILE A 234 -24.47 -7.14 35.70
C ILE A 234 -23.23 -6.23 35.86
N LEU A 235 -22.34 -6.51 36.81
CA LEU A 235 -21.09 -5.77 37.00
C LEU A 235 -20.18 -5.84 35.76
N GLY A 236 -20.05 -7.03 35.15
CA GLY A 236 -19.28 -7.21 33.92
C GLY A 236 -19.86 -6.44 32.74
N LEU A 237 -21.19 -6.46 32.58
CA LEU A 237 -21.88 -5.71 31.52
C LEU A 237 -21.74 -4.19 31.70
N ALA A 238 -21.91 -3.69 32.92
CA ALA A 238 -21.73 -2.27 33.22
C ALA A 238 -20.28 -1.80 32.95
N THR A 239 -19.30 -2.61 33.34
CA THR A 239 -17.87 -2.30 33.08
C THR A 239 -17.57 -2.29 31.59
N SER A 240 -18.04 -3.29 30.85
CA SER A 240 -17.85 -3.39 29.39
C SER A 240 -18.50 -2.23 28.65
N PHE A 241 -19.72 -1.85 29.06
CA PHE A 241 -20.44 -0.70 28.52
C PHE A 241 -19.66 0.60 28.74
N CYS A 242 -19.23 0.88 29.98
CA CYS A 242 -18.46 2.09 30.31
C CYS A 242 -17.17 2.22 29.48
N VAL A 243 -16.41 1.13 29.33
CA VAL A 243 -15.17 1.13 28.52
C VAL A 243 -15.48 1.36 27.04
N SER A 244 -16.48 0.68 26.50
CA SER A 244 -16.86 0.80 25.09
C SER A 244 -17.38 2.18 24.75
N MET A 245 -18.22 2.76 25.62
CA MET A 245 -18.76 4.11 25.46
C MET A 245 -17.69 5.19 25.54
N GLN A 246 -16.71 5.06 26.43
CA GLN A 246 -15.58 6.00 26.50
C GLN A 246 -14.83 6.08 25.18
N ASN A 247 -14.60 4.95 24.50
CA ASN A 247 -13.95 4.93 23.19
C ASN A 247 -14.86 5.51 22.09
N ALA A 248 -16.16 5.18 22.10
CA ALA A 248 -17.12 5.66 21.11
C ALA A 248 -17.31 7.19 21.17
N VAL A 249 -17.34 7.78 22.36
CA VAL A 249 -17.48 9.24 22.55
C VAL A 249 -16.30 10.00 21.98
N VAL A 250 -15.07 9.45 22.09
CA VAL A 250 -13.88 10.07 21.49
C VAL A 250 -13.96 10.06 19.96
N LEU A 251 -14.50 9.01 19.36
CA LEU A 251 -14.72 8.93 17.91
C LEU A 251 -15.79 9.92 17.45
N LEU A 252 -16.92 10.00 18.18
CA LEU A 252 -18.03 10.92 17.92
C LEU A 252 -17.58 12.40 17.92
N GLN A 253 -16.62 12.77 18.77
CA GLN A 253 -16.05 14.14 18.80
C GLN A 253 -15.24 14.50 17.55
N THR A 254 -14.83 13.51 16.77
CA THR A 254 -14.03 13.71 15.54
C THR A 254 -14.84 13.59 14.26
N GLU A 255 -16.10 13.20 14.36
CA GLU A 255 -17.03 13.06 13.25
C GLU A 255 -17.97 14.27 13.20
N ASN A 256 -18.24 14.80 12.00
CA ASN A 256 -19.29 15.80 11.81
C ASN A 256 -20.65 15.10 11.85
N CYS A 257 -21.19 14.89 13.06
CA CYS A 257 -22.54 14.36 13.21
C CYS A 257 -23.57 15.38 12.72
N ASP A 258 -24.47 14.95 11.83
CA ASP A 258 -25.65 15.72 11.49
C ASP A 258 -26.69 15.69 12.65
N GLU A 259 -27.69 16.55 12.55
CA GLU A 259 -28.71 16.73 13.60
C GLU A 259 -29.50 15.43 13.84
N THR A 260 -29.74 14.65 12.78
CA THR A 260 -30.43 13.35 12.85
C THR A 260 -29.61 12.29 13.58
N ALA A 261 -28.29 12.22 13.36
CA ALA A 261 -27.41 11.31 14.09
C ALA A 261 -27.33 11.69 15.59
N ILE A 262 -27.31 12.99 15.91
CA ILE A 262 -27.34 13.47 17.29
C ILE A 262 -28.65 13.10 17.99
N GLU A 263 -29.79 13.23 17.31
CA GLU A 263 -31.09 12.81 17.82
C GLU A 263 -31.14 11.30 18.09
N ALA A 264 -30.66 10.48 17.15
CA ALA A 264 -30.61 9.03 17.30
C ALA A 264 -29.74 8.60 18.50
N VAL A 265 -28.54 9.18 18.63
CA VAL A 265 -27.65 8.91 19.78
C VAL A 265 -28.30 9.33 21.09
N THR A 266 -28.96 10.49 21.11
CA THR A 266 -29.63 11.01 22.31
C THR A 266 -30.81 10.12 22.72
N ASP A 267 -31.56 9.58 21.77
CA ASP A 267 -32.65 8.64 22.03
C ASP A 267 -32.13 7.30 22.59
N SER A 268 -31.08 6.73 21.98
CA SER A 268 -30.42 5.52 22.51
C SER A 268 -29.89 5.73 23.93
N MET A 269 -29.33 6.91 24.23
CA MET A 269 -28.87 7.23 25.58
C MET A 269 -30.02 7.38 26.60
N ARG A 270 -31.18 7.86 26.16
CA ARG A 270 -32.40 7.91 27.00
C ARG A 270 -32.84 6.49 27.37
N LYS A 271 -32.83 5.57 26.40
CA LYS A 271 -33.16 4.15 26.59
C LYS A 271 -32.22 3.45 27.56
N VAL A 272 -30.91 3.63 27.39
CA VAL A 272 -29.91 3.06 28.31
C VAL A 272 -30.14 3.52 29.75
N ARG A 273 -30.42 4.82 29.96
CA ARG A 273 -30.72 5.35 31.31
C ARG A 273 -31.95 4.68 31.90
N ALA A 274 -33.03 4.54 31.13
CA ALA A 274 -34.25 3.89 31.59
C ALA A 274 -34.01 2.41 31.99
N ILE A 275 -33.17 1.68 31.25
CA ILE A 275 -32.77 0.31 31.60
C ILE A 275 -31.92 0.29 32.89
N CYS A 276 -31.00 1.25 33.06
CA CYS A 276 -30.20 1.37 34.28
C CYS A 276 -31.07 1.68 35.51
N ASP A 277 -32.04 2.59 35.37
CA ASP A 277 -32.99 2.95 36.43
C ASP A 277 -33.86 1.74 36.81
N TRP A 278 -34.29 0.93 35.83
CA TRP A 278 -34.99 -0.32 36.10
C TRP A 278 -34.11 -1.35 36.80
N CYS A 279 -32.84 -1.48 36.40
CA CYS A 279 -31.89 -2.35 37.09
C CYS A 279 -31.69 -1.94 38.55
N ASP A 280 -31.64 -0.64 38.85
CA ASP A 280 -31.55 -0.11 40.21
C ASP A 280 -32.84 -0.37 41.01
N HIS A 281 -34.01 -0.17 40.41
CA HIS A 281 -35.31 -0.51 41.02
C HIS A 281 -35.42 -2.00 41.35
N VAL A 282 -35.04 -2.89 40.43
CA VAL A 282 -35.03 -4.35 40.66
C VAL A 282 -34.04 -4.71 41.77
N ALA A 283 -32.84 -4.12 41.78
CA ALA A 283 -31.81 -4.40 42.77
C ALA A 283 -32.20 -3.93 44.18
N THR A 284 -32.92 -2.81 44.30
CA THR A 284 -33.31 -2.21 45.58
C THR A 284 -34.63 -2.74 46.13
N THR A 285 -35.59 -3.07 45.27
CA THR A 285 -36.95 -3.47 45.68
C THR A 285 -37.23 -4.97 45.54
N GLY A 286 -36.43 -5.68 44.75
CA GLY A 286 -36.64 -7.10 44.41
C GLY A 286 -37.85 -7.34 43.49
N LYS A 287 -38.53 -6.29 43.05
CA LYS A 287 -39.68 -6.38 42.13
C LYS A 287 -39.21 -6.24 40.69
N THR A 288 -39.69 -7.12 39.83
CA THR A 288 -39.41 -7.09 38.39
C THR A 288 -40.54 -6.41 37.61
N ASP A 289 -41.38 -5.60 38.27
CA ASP A 289 -42.42 -4.84 37.62
C ASP A 289 -41.78 -3.74 36.75
N MET A 290 -41.75 -4.00 35.45
CA MET A 290 -41.32 -3.02 34.46
C MET A 290 -42.43 -1.97 34.32
N ASP A 291 -42.08 -0.69 34.45
CA ASP A 291 -43.07 0.37 34.26
C ASP A 291 -43.58 0.41 32.81
N ALA A 292 -44.79 0.95 32.62
CA ALA A 292 -45.45 0.93 31.32
C ALA A 292 -44.67 1.75 30.25
N ALA A 293 -43.92 2.77 30.67
CA ALA A 293 -43.16 3.65 29.78
C ALA A 293 -41.88 2.98 29.24
N LEU A 294 -41.17 2.23 30.08
CA LEU A 294 -40.03 1.41 29.71
C LEU A 294 -40.45 0.22 28.84
N ALA A 295 -41.61 -0.38 29.14
CA ALA A 295 -42.18 -1.45 28.33
C ALA A 295 -42.55 -1.00 26.91
N GLU A 296 -43.02 0.24 26.76
CA GLU A 296 -43.32 0.85 25.45
C GLU A 296 -42.03 1.20 24.71
N MET A 297 -41.06 1.81 25.40
CA MET A 297 -39.75 2.18 24.85
C MET A 297 -38.92 0.99 24.34
N LEU A 298 -39.06 -0.19 24.95
CA LEU A 298 -38.42 -1.44 24.51
C LEU A 298 -39.19 -2.18 23.42
N ARG A 299 -40.49 -1.92 23.25
CA ARG A 299 -41.31 -2.55 22.18
C ARG A 299 -41.09 -1.92 20.82
N ASP A 300 -40.77 -0.63 20.77
CA ASP A 300 -40.49 0.07 19.51
C ASP A 300 -39.28 -0.52 18.75
N GLU A 301 -38.42 -1.32 19.40
CA GLU A 301 -37.33 -2.06 18.75
C GLU A 301 -37.76 -3.41 18.14
N ALA A 302 -38.83 -4.03 18.66
CA ALA A 302 -39.32 -5.32 18.15
C ALA A 302 -40.29 -5.17 16.95
N GLY A 303 -40.73 -3.94 16.64
CA GLY A 303 -41.63 -3.62 15.53
C GLY A 303 -40.95 -2.94 14.34
N GLY A 304 -39.64 -2.71 14.39
CA GLY A 304 -38.85 -2.08 13.32
C GLY A 304 -38.30 -3.07 12.29
N GLU A 305 -39.14 -3.96 11.75
CA GLU A 305 -38.88 -4.63 10.47
C GLU A 305 -39.91 -4.14 9.45
N GLY A 306 -39.43 -3.32 8.52
CA GLY A 306 -40.13 -2.78 7.36
C GLY A 306 -39.18 -2.02 6.46
#